data_AF-A0A5K3FQR6-F1
#
_entry.id   AF-A0A5K3FQR6-F1
#
_cell.length_a   1.000
_cell.length_b   1.000
_cell.length_c   1.000
_cell.angle_alpha   90.00
_cell.angle_beta   90.00
_cell.angle_gamma   90.00
#
_symmetry.space_group_name_H-M   'P 1'
#
loop_
_entity.id
_entity.type
_entity.pdbx_description
1 polymer ?
#
loop_
_entity_poly.entity_id
_entity_poly.type
_entity_poly.pdbx_seq_one_letter_code
_entity_poly.pdbx_strand_id
1 'polypeptide(L)'
;MIRLYGYQLMAVIVAISILLATTGRCLRGTRILPQLVGLLVIGLIEKILEYVPRINFSWYLHSSSLAYAGFFSQVVRAMMVCCDYAKLQEPTGWGQLLSESIGFQAMAGVFMPASFVVFTDWQRWRNGEFKFVWSKPFHLAPEKRVGSATVLRTLSFWRLSGHAAKIAFWTAVHKYLLCSIDIIGVVIGPTQRILTDHGTPMDWVIICFTCYTFLVRFTLFYVIFYELSRLVGDFQQFLLSPAFSPNTLELVRGDPLAAKFWKQASLVERWIRVEVTVECLMPEGPCCTMIAFTSSEIWRFFDTGLYNVLKHYIYIPWMEVVTMVTYGNKDNLRGQTSPVVQNIAAVFGAVFTFLFVLTFHGWNKGNYVWVTISFVLWMIERFVAKANRTYALSDNLSKRLGAAWEQRIRCAACSGLQMINLLSFSFFVTSYDSAWFLVDSTPARPYVALPFWFVLYCSLQMKIGLMSCNWCGIASLWTF
;
A
#
# COMPACT_ATOMS: atom_id res chain seq x y z
N MET A 1 11.69 16.83 6.22
CA MET A 1 12.64 15.89 6.86
C MET A 1 13.36 16.46 8.07
N ILE A 2 14.21 17.48 7.97
CA ILE A 2 14.97 17.99 9.13
C ILE A 2 14.06 18.48 10.26
N ARG A 3 12.94 19.15 9.94
CA ARG A 3 11.93 19.55 10.95
C ARG A 3 11.11 18.39 11.53
N LEU A 4 11.04 17.25 10.84
CA LEU A 4 10.21 16.09 11.21
C LEU A 4 10.99 15.02 11.98
N TYR A 5 12.26 14.84 11.62
CA TYR A 5 13.14 13.80 12.18
C TYR A 5 14.34 14.39 12.93
N GLY A 6 14.69 15.66 12.72
CA GLY A 6 15.97 16.22 13.18
C GLY A 6 17.15 15.78 12.32
N TYR A 7 18.28 16.49 12.42
CA TYR A 7 19.51 16.16 11.68
C TYR A 7 20.08 14.79 12.07
N GLN A 8 19.98 14.43 13.36
CA GLN A 8 20.55 13.19 13.90
C GLN A 8 19.86 11.95 13.31
N LEU A 9 18.52 11.92 13.31
CA LEU A 9 17.76 10.79 12.77
C LEU A 9 17.92 10.66 11.26
N MET A 10 18.03 11.78 10.54
CA MET A 10 18.32 11.76 9.10
C MET A 10 19.71 11.16 8.81
N ALA A 11 20.72 11.51 9.60
CA ALA A 11 22.05 10.92 9.48
C ALA A 11 22.01 9.39 9.74
N VAL A 12 21.24 8.95 10.74
CA VAL A 12 21.02 7.52 11.02
C VAL A 12 20.35 6.81 9.82
N ILE A 13 19.28 7.38 9.26
CA ILE A 13 18.59 6.82 8.09
C ILE A 13 19.55 6.66 6.90
N VAL A 14 20.34 7.70 6.60
CA VAL A 14 21.32 7.65 5.51
C VAL A 14 22.40 6.62 5.79
N ALA A 15 22.90 6.54 7.03
CA ALA A 15 23.90 5.54 7.42
C ALA A 15 23.36 4.11 7.27
N ILE A 16 22.13 3.84 7.71
CA ILE A 16 21.46 2.54 7.50
C ILE A 16 21.35 2.23 6.02
N SER A 17 20.96 3.20 5.20
CA SER A 17 20.84 3.02 3.75
C SER A 17 22.17 2.69 3.09
N ILE A 18 23.26 3.38 3.45
CA ILE A 18 24.60 3.11 2.93
C ILE A 18 25.10 1.74 3.40
N LEU A 19 24.87 1.39 4.66
CA LEU A 19 25.24 0.09 5.21
C LEU A 19 24.53 -1.04 4.47
N LEU A 20 23.21 -0.97 4.35
CA LEU A 20 22.42 -1.96 3.65
C LEU A 20 22.73 -2.02 2.14
N ALA A 21 23.00 -0.89 1.49
CA ALA A 21 23.48 -0.89 0.12
C ALA A 21 24.84 -1.60 -0.04
N THR A 22 25.76 -1.36 0.89
CA THR A 22 27.08 -2.01 0.94
C THR A 22 26.92 -3.50 1.19
N THR A 23 26.05 -3.91 2.11
CA THR A 23 25.72 -5.32 2.34
C THR A 23 25.13 -5.97 1.10
N GLY A 24 24.19 -5.31 0.42
CA GLY A 24 23.63 -5.80 -0.85
C GLY A 24 24.71 -6.01 -1.91
N ARG A 25 25.64 -5.06 -2.05
CA ARG A 25 26.81 -5.17 -2.94
C ARG A 25 27.70 -6.38 -2.60
N CYS A 26 27.89 -6.69 -1.31
CA CYS A 26 28.66 -7.84 -0.84
C CYS A 26 27.91 -9.17 -1.00
N LEU A 27 26.58 -9.17 -0.88
CA LEU A 27 25.70 -10.33 -1.02
C LEU A 27 25.30 -10.62 -2.47
N ARG A 28 26.12 -10.18 -3.44
CA ARG A 28 25.80 -10.30 -4.85
C ARG A 28 25.54 -11.74 -5.28
N GLY A 29 24.54 -11.92 -6.15
CA GLY A 29 24.16 -13.22 -6.70
C GLY A 29 23.24 -14.01 -5.76
N THR A 30 22.94 -13.48 -4.58
CA THR A 30 22.03 -14.12 -3.62
C THR A 30 20.63 -13.54 -3.74
N ARG A 31 19.61 -14.41 -3.80
CA ARG A 31 18.22 -13.97 -3.96
C ARG A 31 17.55 -13.64 -2.64
N ILE A 32 17.92 -14.30 -1.54
CA ILE A 32 17.18 -14.23 -0.26
C ILE A 32 17.94 -13.67 0.95
N LEU A 33 19.27 -13.78 0.98
CA LEU A 33 20.08 -13.23 2.08
C LEU A 33 19.84 -11.72 2.30
N PRO A 34 19.68 -10.87 1.26
CA PRO A 34 19.37 -9.46 1.45
C PRO A 34 18.05 -9.22 2.19
N GLN A 35 17.05 -10.08 1.97
CA GLN A 35 15.78 -9.99 2.68
C GLN A 35 15.92 -10.38 4.15
N LEU A 36 16.67 -11.45 4.44
CA LEU A 36 16.92 -11.87 5.82
C LEU A 36 17.69 -10.80 6.59
N VAL A 37 18.71 -10.21 5.98
CA VAL A 37 19.44 -9.07 6.57
C VAL A 37 18.51 -7.89 6.80
N GLY A 38 17.71 -7.51 5.80
CA GLY A 38 16.76 -6.40 5.96
C GLY A 38 15.74 -6.65 7.08
N LEU A 39 15.20 -7.86 7.16
CA LEU A 39 14.27 -8.26 8.23
C LEU A 39 14.91 -8.24 9.61
N LEU A 40 16.15 -8.71 9.73
CA LEU A 40 16.92 -8.64 10.98
C LEU A 40 17.18 -7.19 11.39
N VAL A 41 17.54 -6.32 10.44
CA VAL A 41 17.70 -4.89 10.72
C VAL A 41 16.38 -4.31 11.22
N ILE A 42 15.26 -4.52 10.52
CA ILE A 42 13.94 -4.04 10.97
C ILE A 42 13.62 -4.54 12.39
N GLY A 43 13.84 -5.82 12.69
CA GLY A 43 13.51 -6.39 14.00
C GLY A 43 14.43 -5.97 15.16
N LEU A 44 15.64 -5.49 14.87
CA LEU A 44 16.66 -5.18 15.88
C LEU A 44 17.06 -3.70 15.93
N ILE A 45 16.63 -2.88 14.97
CA ILE A 45 17.14 -1.52 14.81
C ILE A 45 16.91 -0.64 16.04
N GLU A 46 15.77 -0.78 16.73
CA GLU A 46 15.50 -0.03 17.95
C GLU A 46 16.53 -0.34 19.03
N LYS A 47 16.74 -1.62 19.31
CA LYS A 47 17.75 -2.08 20.29
C LYS A 47 19.16 -1.66 19.90
N ILE A 48 19.50 -1.71 18.60
CA ILE A 48 20.81 -1.27 18.12
C ILE A 48 21.01 0.22 18.40
N LEU A 49 19.98 1.03 18.17
CA LEU A 49 20.07 2.48 18.31
C LEU A 49 19.98 2.97 19.76
N GLU A 50 19.48 2.17 20.69
CA GLU A 50 19.59 2.42 22.14
C GLU A 50 21.06 2.48 22.61
N TYR A 51 21.98 1.78 21.95
CA TYR A 51 23.41 1.81 22.27
C TYR A 51 24.14 3.03 21.68
N VAL A 52 23.44 3.97 21.03
CA VAL A 52 24.05 5.19 20.47
C VAL A 52 23.94 6.34 21.49
N PRO A 53 24.98 6.63 22.30
CA PRO A 53 24.87 7.44 23.53
C PRO A 53 24.54 8.92 23.29
N ARG A 54 24.56 9.40 22.05
CA ARG A 54 24.31 10.82 21.69
C ARG A 54 22.92 11.08 21.10
N ILE A 55 22.11 10.05 20.92
CA ILE A 55 20.77 10.17 20.33
C ILE A 55 19.79 9.55 21.31
N ASN A 56 18.86 10.34 21.86
CA ASN A 56 17.72 9.79 22.59
C ASN A 56 16.71 9.22 21.60
N PHE A 57 17.12 8.14 20.93
CA PHE A 57 16.43 7.59 19.78
C PHE A 57 15.02 7.11 20.14
N SER A 58 14.88 6.44 21.29
CA SER A 58 13.59 6.00 21.80
C SER A 58 12.60 7.17 21.93
N TRP A 59 13.02 8.29 22.52
CA TRP A 59 12.17 9.48 22.65
C TRP A 59 11.77 10.07 21.29
N TYR A 60 12.72 10.22 20.35
CA TYR A 60 12.40 10.76 19.02
C TYR A 60 11.44 9.84 18.24
N LEU A 61 11.69 8.54 18.26
CA LEU A 61 10.88 7.56 17.53
C LEU A 61 9.46 7.47 18.10
N HIS A 62 9.33 7.51 19.43
CA HIS A 62 8.05 7.36 20.14
C HIS A 62 7.34 8.70 20.41
N SER A 63 7.95 9.83 20.00
CA SER A 63 7.33 11.16 20.12
C SER A 63 6.02 11.28 19.34
N SER A 64 5.87 10.53 18.25
CA SER A 64 4.62 10.39 17.51
C SER A 64 4.56 9.09 16.72
N SER A 65 3.36 8.55 16.48
CA SER A 65 3.14 7.40 15.61
C SER A 65 3.61 7.64 14.17
N LEU A 66 3.60 8.89 13.70
CA LEU A 66 4.12 9.30 12.41
C LEU A 66 5.65 9.22 12.32
N ALA A 67 6.36 9.59 13.40
CA ALA A 67 7.81 9.47 13.47
C ALA A 67 8.24 8.00 13.46
N TYR A 68 7.56 7.17 14.26
CA TYR A 68 7.74 5.71 14.26
C TYR A 68 7.55 5.11 12.87
N ALA A 69 6.36 5.26 12.29
CA ALA A 69 6.03 4.66 11.00
C ALA A 69 6.96 5.18 9.89
N GLY A 70 7.23 6.48 9.90
CA GLY A 70 8.10 7.12 8.92
C GLY A 70 9.55 6.65 8.96
N PHE A 71 10.11 6.35 10.15
CA PHE A 71 11.43 5.78 10.31
C PHE A 71 11.51 4.35 9.77
N PHE A 72 10.59 3.47 10.19
CA PHE A 72 10.57 2.08 9.72
C PHE A 72 10.37 1.99 8.20
N SER A 73 9.57 2.88 7.61
CA SER A 73 9.47 2.99 6.15
C SER A 73 10.82 3.32 5.48
N GLN A 74 11.71 4.11 6.10
CA GLN A 74 13.06 4.32 5.55
C GLN A 74 13.94 3.08 5.65
N VAL A 75 13.83 2.32 6.74
CA VAL A 75 14.56 1.05 6.90
C VAL A 75 14.12 0.05 5.83
N VAL A 76 12.83 -0.04 5.55
CA VAL A 76 12.30 -0.87 4.44
C VAL A 76 12.84 -0.40 3.08
N ARG A 77 12.94 0.91 2.84
CA ARG A 77 13.57 1.45 1.61
C ARG A 77 15.03 1.09 1.51
N ALA A 78 15.77 1.18 2.60
CA ALA A 78 17.17 0.76 2.65
C ALA A 78 17.31 -0.75 2.36
N MET A 79 16.36 -1.56 2.84
CA MET A 79 16.27 -2.98 2.50
C MET A 79 16.01 -3.19 1.00
N MET A 80 15.15 -2.41 0.36
CA MET A 80 14.92 -2.50 -1.10
C MET A 80 16.21 -2.23 -1.89
N VAL A 81 16.96 -1.19 -1.49
CA VAL A 81 18.28 -0.87 -2.06
C VAL A 81 19.25 -2.05 -1.90
N CYS A 82 19.31 -2.67 -0.70
CA CYS A 82 20.11 -3.88 -0.46
C CYS A 82 19.73 -5.02 -1.40
N CYS A 83 18.44 -5.31 -1.52
CA CYS A 83 17.93 -6.38 -2.39
C CYS A 83 18.28 -6.15 -3.85
N ASP A 84 18.19 -4.91 -4.36
CA ASP A 84 18.48 -4.66 -5.78
C ASP A 84 19.98 -4.65 -6.08
N TYR A 85 20.83 -4.14 -5.17
CA TYR A 85 22.28 -4.27 -5.34
C TYR A 85 22.77 -5.72 -5.32
N ALA A 86 22.12 -6.58 -4.54
CA ALA A 86 22.45 -8.00 -4.51
C ALA A 86 22.08 -8.74 -5.80
N LYS A 87 21.13 -8.21 -6.59
CA LYS A 87 20.72 -8.78 -7.89
C LYS A 87 21.64 -8.36 -9.05
N LEU A 88 22.42 -7.29 -8.91
CA LEU A 88 23.32 -6.84 -9.97
C LEU A 88 24.38 -7.91 -10.26
N GLN A 89 24.79 -8.04 -11.52
CA GLN A 89 25.89 -8.96 -11.88
C GLN A 89 27.26 -8.28 -11.72
N GLU A 90 27.32 -6.99 -12.05
CA GLU A 90 28.55 -6.19 -11.99
C GLU A 90 28.62 -5.28 -10.75
N PRO A 91 29.84 -4.94 -10.29
CA PRO A 91 30.01 -4.10 -9.13
C PRO A 91 29.71 -2.64 -9.45
N THR A 92 28.71 -2.09 -8.75
CA THR A 92 28.42 -0.65 -8.77
C THR A 92 29.59 0.15 -8.19
N GLY A 93 29.91 1.30 -8.78
CA GLY A 93 30.88 2.24 -8.21
C GLY A 93 30.41 2.83 -6.87
N TRP A 94 31.35 3.19 -5.99
CA TRP A 94 31.03 3.79 -4.68
C TRP A 94 30.30 5.13 -4.80
N GLY A 95 30.65 5.95 -5.80
CA GLY A 95 29.96 7.23 -6.03
C GLY A 95 28.48 7.06 -6.36
N GLN A 96 28.14 6.09 -7.21
CA GLN A 96 26.75 5.75 -7.52
C GLN A 96 26.03 5.19 -6.30
N LEU A 97 26.67 4.28 -5.55
CA LEU A 97 26.10 3.69 -4.32
C LEU A 97 25.71 4.75 -3.29
N LEU A 98 26.62 5.68 -3.00
CA LEU A 98 26.36 6.77 -2.06
C LEU A 98 25.27 7.70 -2.58
N SER A 99 25.32 8.05 -3.86
CA SER A 99 24.34 8.94 -4.48
C SER A 99 22.93 8.34 -4.52
N GLU A 100 22.80 7.03 -4.78
CA GLU A 100 21.52 6.32 -4.77
C GLU A 100 20.98 6.15 -3.34
N SER A 101 21.84 5.81 -2.38
CA SER A 101 21.47 5.69 -0.96
C SER A 101 20.95 7.00 -0.37
N ILE A 102 21.53 8.15 -0.75
CA ILE A 102 21.06 9.46 -0.31
C ILE A 102 19.84 9.90 -1.12
N GLY A 103 19.91 9.82 -2.45
CA GLY A 103 18.89 10.33 -3.35
C GLY A 103 17.54 9.63 -3.19
N PHE A 104 17.53 8.31 -3.01
CA PHE A 104 16.30 7.55 -2.85
C PHE A 104 15.61 7.86 -1.52
N GLN A 105 16.38 7.88 -0.43
CA GLN A 105 15.87 8.25 0.90
C GLN A 105 15.41 9.70 0.94
N ALA A 106 16.09 10.61 0.23
CA ALA A 106 15.70 12.01 0.17
C ALA A 106 14.38 12.21 -0.57
N MET A 107 14.23 11.60 -1.75
CA MET A 107 13.00 11.71 -2.54
C MET A 107 11.82 11.07 -1.81
N ALA A 108 12.03 9.92 -1.18
CA ALA A 108 10.97 9.19 -0.52
C ALA A 108 10.68 9.72 0.91
N GLY A 109 11.67 10.29 1.61
CA GLY A 109 11.59 10.66 3.03
C GLY A 109 11.00 12.04 3.33
N VAL A 110 11.01 12.99 2.39
CA VAL A 110 10.38 14.31 2.60
C VAL A 110 8.85 14.24 2.53
N PHE A 111 8.27 13.21 1.90
CA PHE A 111 6.88 13.29 1.44
C PHE A 111 6.01 12.05 1.65
N MET A 112 6.53 10.92 2.14
CA MET A 112 5.82 9.63 1.96
C MET A 112 6.00 8.63 3.12
N PRO A 113 5.51 8.85 4.36
CA PRO A 113 5.62 7.81 5.40
C PRO A 113 4.79 6.55 5.10
N ALA A 114 3.72 6.69 4.32
CA ALA A 114 2.74 5.62 4.05
C ALA A 114 2.81 5.01 2.65
N SER A 115 3.65 5.51 1.72
CA SER A 115 3.70 4.98 0.35
C SER A 115 5.12 4.59 -0.04
N PHE A 116 5.25 3.42 -0.67
CA PHE A 116 6.52 2.92 -1.19
C PHE A 116 6.61 3.06 -2.71
N VAL A 117 7.73 3.60 -3.15
CA VAL A 117 8.16 3.61 -4.56
C VAL A 117 9.17 2.48 -4.73
N VAL A 118 9.00 1.64 -5.75
CA VAL A 118 9.96 0.57 -6.06
C VAL A 118 11.31 1.19 -6.46
N PHE A 119 12.41 0.70 -5.88
CA PHE A 119 13.73 1.31 -6.07
C PHE A 119 14.20 1.24 -7.53
N THR A 120 13.96 0.11 -8.20
CA THR A 120 14.27 -0.04 -9.64
C THR A 120 13.52 0.96 -10.51
N ASP A 121 12.24 1.22 -10.24
CA ASP A 121 11.45 2.20 -11.00
C ASP A 121 11.98 3.62 -10.77
N TRP A 122 12.31 3.97 -9.53
CA TRP A 122 12.96 5.25 -9.21
C TRP A 122 14.32 5.39 -9.90
N GLN A 123 15.14 4.33 -9.90
CA GLN A 123 16.46 4.32 -10.52
C GLN A 123 16.36 4.53 -12.03
N ARG A 124 15.45 3.82 -12.71
CA ARG A 124 15.18 4.01 -14.15
C ARG A 124 14.71 5.43 -14.46
N TRP A 125 13.87 6.01 -13.59
CA TRP A 125 13.38 7.38 -13.76
C TRP A 125 14.52 8.38 -13.62
N ARG A 126 15.35 8.22 -12.59
CA ARG A 126 16.54 9.02 -12.36
C ARG A 126 17.55 8.93 -13.52
N ASN A 127 17.71 7.75 -14.10
CA ASN A 127 18.64 7.50 -15.20
C ASN A 127 18.11 7.97 -16.57
N GLY A 128 16.90 8.53 -16.64
CA GLY A 128 16.32 9.04 -17.87
C GLY A 128 15.86 7.95 -18.85
N GLU A 129 15.60 6.73 -18.36
CA GLU A 129 15.09 5.63 -19.21
C GLU A 129 13.65 5.85 -19.67
N PHE A 130 12.91 6.70 -18.95
CA PHE A 130 11.57 7.15 -19.30
C PHE A 130 11.69 8.20 -20.40
N LYS A 131 11.61 7.75 -21.64
CA LYS A 131 11.65 8.63 -22.82
C LYS A 131 10.28 9.21 -23.11
N PHE A 132 10.28 10.45 -23.59
CA PHE A 132 9.06 11.22 -23.84
C PHE A 132 9.02 11.78 -25.25
N VAL A 133 7.82 11.85 -25.80
CA VAL A 133 7.53 12.44 -27.10
C VAL A 133 6.35 13.39 -26.97
N TRP A 134 6.37 14.46 -27.76
CA TRP A 134 5.21 15.34 -27.88
C TRP A 134 4.15 14.65 -28.73
N SER A 135 2.95 14.48 -28.17
CA SER A 135 1.81 13.91 -28.89
C SER A 135 0.86 15.00 -29.40
N LYS A 136 0.88 16.18 -28.77
CA LYS A 136 0.12 17.39 -29.14
C LYS A 136 0.91 18.64 -28.70
N PRO A 137 0.55 19.86 -29.15
CA PRO A 137 1.31 21.08 -28.86
C PRO A 137 1.62 21.38 -27.39
N PHE A 138 0.78 20.90 -26.47
CA PHE A 138 0.97 21.02 -25.03
C PHE A 138 0.83 19.67 -24.31
N HIS A 139 1.01 18.56 -25.02
CA HIS A 139 0.88 17.23 -24.42
C HIS A 139 2.16 16.42 -24.64
N LEU A 140 2.85 16.12 -23.55
CA LEU A 140 3.99 15.22 -23.51
C LEU A 140 3.51 13.84 -23.04
N ALA A 141 3.92 12.78 -23.73
CA ALA A 141 3.55 11.40 -23.41
C ALA A 141 4.78 10.49 -23.41
N PRO A 142 4.77 9.36 -22.69
CA PRO A 142 5.91 8.45 -22.72
C PRO A 142 5.94 7.74 -24.07
N GLU A 143 7.14 7.59 -24.63
CA GLU A 143 7.36 6.85 -25.88
C GLU A 143 7.00 5.37 -25.71
N LYS A 144 7.35 4.81 -24.55
CA LYS A 144 7.04 3.44 -24.16
C LYS A 144 6.91 3.36 -22.64
N ARG A 145 6.20 2.34 -22.16
CA ARG A 145 6.17 2.00 -20.74
C ARG A 145 7.42 1.22 -20.34
N VAL A 146 8.01 1.58 -19.22
CA VAL A 146 9.25 1.01 -18.68
C VAL A 146 9.11 0.61 -17.21
N GLY A 147 8.21 1.24 -16.46
CA GLY A 147 8.07 0.96 -15.03
C GLY A 147 7.40 -0.39 -14.74
N SER A 148 7.82 -1.01 -13.65
CA SER A 148 7.36 -2.34 -13.22
C SER A 148 6.16 -2.28 -12.27
N ALA A 149 6.08 -1.23 -11.46
CA ALA A 149 5.03 -0.96 -10.49
C ALA A 149 4.46 0.47 -10.60
N THR A 150 4.86 1.23 -11.62
CA THR A 150 4.38 2.59 -11.89
C THR A 150 2.97 2.62 -12.46
N VAL A 151 2.29 3.76 -12.32
CA VAL A 151 0.95 3.97 -12.88
C VAL A 151 0.98 5.13 -13.88
N LEU A 152 0.37 4.93 -15.04
CA LEU A 152 0.29 5.98 -16.06
C LEU A 152 -0.76 7.01 -15.64
N ARG A 153 -0.32 8.25 -15.38
CA ARG A 153 -1.22 9.38 -15.10
C ARG A 153 -0.82 10.58 -15.94
N THR A 154 -1.81 11.38 -16.34
CA THR A 154 -1.58 12.69 -16.95
C THR A 154 -1.58 13.75 -15.87
N LEU A 155 -0.46 14.45 -15.75
CA LEU A 155 -0.20 15.51 -14.78
C LEU A 155 -0.35 16.87 -15.47
N SER A 156 -1.08 17.77 -14.85
CA SER A 156 -1.21 19.16 -15.29
C SER A 156 -1.56 20.04 -14.12
N PHE A 157 -1.37 21.36 -14.26
CA PHE A 157 -1.71 22.33 -13.22
C PHE A 157 -3.15 22.15 -12.70
N TRP A 158 -4.12 22.02 -13.62
CA TRP A 158 -5.53 21.88 -13.25
C TRP A 158 -5.84 20.56 -12.54
N ARG A 159 -5.24 19.45 -12.98
CA ARG A 159 -5.44 18.15 -12.33
C ARG A 159 -4.82 18.12 -10.94
N LEU A 160 -3.62 18.67 -10.78
CA LEU A 160 -2.94 18.77 -9.49
C LEU A 160 -3.69 19.68 -8.53
N SER A 161 -4.20 20.82 -9.02
CA SER A 161 -5.03 21.74 -8.22
C SER A 161 -6.36 21.12 -7.82
N GLY A 162 -7.04 20.42 -8.74
CA GLY A 162 -8.26 19.68 -8.44
C GLY A 162 -8.02 18.57 -7.42
N HIS A 163 -6.89 17.88 -7.51
CA HIS A 163 -6.50 16.87 -6.53
C HIS A 163 -6.23 17.49 -5.14
N ALA A 164 -5.53 18.62 -5.08
CA ALA A 164 -5.32 19.37 -3.85
C ALA A 164 -6.66 19.82 -3.21
N ALA A 165 -7.59 20.30 -4.02
CA ALA A 165 -8.94 20.67 -3.56
C ALA A 165 -9.71 19.45 -3.01
N LYS A 166 -9.62 18.29 -3.67
CA LYS A 166 -10.22 17.03 -3.18
C LYS A 166 -9.64 16.64 -1.82
N ILE A 167 -8.32 16.72 -1.64
CA ILE A 167 -7.67 16.42 -0.35
C ILE A 167 -8.13 17.41 0.73
N ALA A 168 -8.18 18.71 0.42
CA ALA A 168 -8.63 19.73 1.35
C ALA A 168 -10.09 19.51 1.79
N PHE A 169 -10.97 19.16 0.84
CA PHE A 169 -12.36 18.81 1.11
C PHE A 169 -12.46 17.61 2.07
N TRP A 170 -11.78 16.50 1.77
CA TRP A 170 -11.83 15.31 2.63
C TRP A 170 -11.18 15.53 3.99
N THR A 171 -10.15 16.38 4.06
CA THR A 171 -9.56 16.81 5.33
C THR A 171 -10.58 17.58 6.17
N ALA A 172 -11.37 18.46 5.55
CA ALA A 172 -12.45 19.17 6.22
C ALA A 172 -13.56 18.21 6.69
N VAL A 173 -14.00 17.26 5.85
CA VAL A 173 -14.97 16.22 6.24
C VAL A 173 -14.44 15.40 7.41
N HIS A 174 -13.20 14.91 7.34
CA HIS A 174 -12.60 14.14 8.41
C HIS A 174 -12.54 14.94 9.72
N LYS A 175 -12.06 16.19 9.67
CA LYS A 175 -11.88 17.02 10.86
C LYS A 175 -13.20 17.51 11.47
N TYR A 176 -14.14 17.99 10.66
CA TYR A 176 -15.33 18.68 11.14
C TYR A 176 -16.58 17.81 11.20
N LEU A 177 -16.63 16.67 10.49
CA LEU A 177 -17.77 15.74 10.52
C LEU A 177 -17.46 14.46 11.29
N LEU A 178 -16.33 13.80 10.99
CA LEU A 178 -16.02 12.51 11.64
C LEU A 178 -15.35 12.68 13.00
N CYS A 179 -14.40 13.61 13.12
CA CYS A 179 -13.71 13.85 14.39
C CYS A 179 -14.54 14.64 15.41
N SER A 180 -15.67 15.23 15.00
CA SER A 180 -16.62 15.90 15.92
C SER A 180 -17.50 14.91 16.69
N ILE A 181 -17.53 13.63 16.29
CA ILE A 181 -18.26 12.58 16.99
C ILE A 181 -17.49 12.22 18.25
N ASP A 182 -18.09 12.44 19.42
CA ASP A 182 -17.53 12.03 20.71
C ASP A 182 -17.69 10.51 20.92
N ILE A 183 -16.80 9.77 20.27
CA ILE A 183 -16.70 8.30 20.35
C ILE A 183 -16.60 7.84 21.80
N ILE A 184 -15.81 8.55 22.62
CA ILE A 184 -15.55 8.16 24.01
C ILE A 184 -16.82 8.34 24.85
N GLY A 185 -17.47 9.49 24.76
CA GLY A 185 -18.73 9.75 25.46
C GLY A 185 -19.84 8.77 25.09
N VAL A 186 -19.89 8.34 23.82
CA VAL A 186 -20.88 7.36 23.33
C VAL A 186 -20.64 5.94 23.86
N VAL A 187 -19.39 5.49 24.01
CA VAL A 187 -19.09 4.10 24.40
C VAL A 187 -19.00 3.87 25.91
N ILE A 188 -18.62 4.87 26.71
CA ILE A 188 -18.38 4.68 28.16
C ILE A 188 -19.58 4.06 28.87
N GLY A 189 -20.79 4.62 28.68
CA GLY A 189 -22.00 4.13 29.33
C GLY A 189 -22.36 2.68 28.96
N PRO A 190 -22.49 2.36 27.66
CA PRO A 190 -22.68 0.99 27.19
C PRO A 190 -21.62 0.01 27.71
N THR A 191 -20.33 0.37 27.64
CA THR A 191 -19.23 -0.47 28.13
C THR A 191 -19.37 -0.74 29.62
N GLN A 192 -19.65 0.28 30.44
CA GLN A 192 -19.81 0.10 31.89
C GLN A 192 -20.98 -0.82 32.23
N ARG A 193 -22.13 -0.68 31.56
CA ARG A 193 -23.28 -1.58 31.75
C ARG A 193 -22.93 -3.02 31.40
N ILE A 194 -22.23 -3.22 30.30
CA ILE A 194 -21.78 -4.54 29.87
C ILE A 194 -20.82 -5.17 30.87
N LEU A 195 -19.81 -4.42 31.32
CA LEU A 195 -18.79 -4.93 32.26
C LEU A 195 -19.36 -5.25 33.65
N THR A 196 -20.55 -4.73 33.97
CA THR A 196 -21.25 -4.96 35.23
C THR A 196 -22.38 -5.98 35.10
N ASP A 197 -22.46 -6.72 33.99
CA ASP A 197 -23.53 -7.68 33.66
C ASP A 197 -24.95 -7.08 33.55
N HIS A 198 -25.06 -5.76 33.37
CA HIS A 198 -26.31 -5.03 33.12
C HIS A 198 -26.46 -4.60 31.65
N GLY A 199 -25.69 -5.19 30.74
CA GLY A 199 -25.70 -4.84 29.32
C GLY A 199 -26.99 -5.23 28.61
N THR A 200 -27.52 -4.32 27.79
CA THR A 200 -28.68 -4.58 26.93
C THR A 200 -28.23 -4.91 25.49
N PRO A 201 -29.09 -5.52 24.66
CA PRO A 201 -28.77 -5.72 23.24
C PRO A 201 -28.40 -4.42 22.49
N MET A 202 -29.01 -3.29 22.87
CA MET A 202 -28.71 -1.99 22.29
C MET A 202 -27.30 -1.50 22.64
N ASP A 203 -26.79 -1.81 23.83
CA ASP A 203 -25.43 -1.45 24.23
C ASP A 203 -24.39 -2.09 23.30
N TRP A 204 -24.62 -3.36 22.92
CA TRP A 204 -23.78 -4.06 21.98
C TRP A 204 -23.84 -3.46 20.57
N VAL A 205 -25.03 -3.09 20.10
CA VAL A 205 -25.20 -2.41 18.81
C VAL A 205 -24.45 -1.08 18.79
N ILE A 206 -24.54 -0.29 19.86
CA ILE A 206 -23.85 1.01 19.99
C ILE A 206 -22.33 0.82 19.94
N ILE A 207 -21.79 -0.15 20.68
CA ILE A 207 -20.35 -0.43 20.68
C ILE A 207 -19.88 -0.85 19.29
N CYS A 208 -20.56 -1.80 18.64
CA CYS A 208 -20.18 -2.26 17.30
C CYS A 208 -20.27 -1.15 16.25
N PHE A 209 -21.32 -0.31 16.29
CA PHE A 209 -21.45 0.83 15.37
C PHE A 209 -20.39 1.90 15.62
N THR A 210 -20.00 2.10 16.88
CA THR A 210 -18.93 3.03 17.24
C THR A 210 -17.57 2.53 16.75
N CYS A 211 -17.29 1.22 16.88
CA CYS A 211 -16.12 0.60 16.29
C CYS A 211 -16.10 0.72 14.77
N TYR A 212 -17.24 0.49 14.10
CA TYR A 212 -17.37 0.75 12.66
C TYR A 212 -17.03 2.20 12.31
N THR A 213 -17.57 3.16 13.06
CA THR A 213 -17.32 4.60 12.85
C THR A 213 -15.84 4.94 13.06
N PHE A 214 -15.20 4.35 14.06
CA PHE A 214 -13.76 4.47 14.29
C PHE A 214 -12.93 3.93 13.12
N LEU A 215 -13.31 2.77 12.57
CA LEU A 215 -12.65 2.19 11.39
C LEU A 215 -12.81 3.06 10.14
N VAL A 216 -14.00 3.63 9.93
CA VAL A 216 -14.25 4.59 8.84
C VAL A 216 -13.41 5.84 9.01
N ARG A 217 -13.33 6.39 10.24
CA ARG A 217 -12.48 7.54 10.56
C ARG A 217 -11.01 7.24 10.26
N PHE A 218 -10.50 6.11 10.72
CA PHE A 218 -9.12 5.67 10.44
C PHE A 218 -8.87 5.51 8.93
N THR A 219 -9.80 4.87 8.21
CA THR A 219 -9.67 4.65 6.76
C THR A 219 -9.62 5.97 6.00
N LEU A 220 -10.49 6.93 6.33
CA LEU A 220 -10.48 8.24 5.67
C LEU A 220 -9.20 9.02 6.00
N PHE A 221 -8.73 8.99 7.24
CA PHE A 221 -7.45 9.56 7.62
C PHE A 221 -6.30 8.96 6.78
N TYR A 222 -6.27 7.63 6.65
CA TYR A 222 -5.26 6.92 5.88
C TYR A 222 -5.26 7.32 4.40
N VAL A 223 -6.45 7.37 3.80
CA VAL A 223 -6.66 7.84 2.42
C VAL A 223 -6.14 9.26 2.24
N ILE A 224 -6.53 10.21 3.09
CA ILE A 224 -6.07 11.61 3.01
C ILE A 224 -4.55 11.68 3.06
N PHE A 225 -3.94 10.92 3.96
CA PHE A 225 -2.49 10.92 4.14
C PHE A 225 -1.74 10.35 2.93
N TYR A 226 -2.27 9.28 2.34
CA TYR A 226 -1.72 8.67 1.13
C TYR A 226 -1.89 9.59 -0.08
N GLU A 227 -3.04 10.25 -0.20
CA GLU A 227 -3.35 11.17 -1.29
C GLU A 227 -2.50 12.43 -1.24
N LEU A 228 -2.24 12.95 -0.04
CA LEU A 228 -1.27 14.03 0.14
C LEU A 228 0.12 13.61 -0.33
N SER A 229 0.56 12.41 0.03
CA SER A 229 1.84 11.86 -0.42
C SER A 229 1.88 11.76 -1.97
N ARG A 230 0.80 11.26 -2.58
CA ARG A 230 0.63 11.14 -4.04
C ARG A 230 0.67 12.50 -4.72
N LEU A 231 -0.09 13.49 -4.23
CA LEU A 231 -0.12 14.85 -4.78
C LEU A 231 1.29 15.44 -4.84
N VAL A 232 2.07 15.29 -3.77
CA VAL A 232 3.42 15.86 -3.74
C VAL A 232 4.37 15.13 -4.68
N GLY A 233 4.32 13.79 -4.72
CA GLY A 233 5.13 13.00 -5.66
C GLY A 233 4.81 13.33 -7.13
N ASP A 234 3.53 13.43 -7.47
CA ASP A 234 3.06 13.79 -8.80
C ASP A 234 3.45 15.23 -9.16
N PHE A 235 3.30 16.18 -8.22
CA PHE A 235 3.74 17.56 -8.42
C PHE A 235 5.25 17.64 -8.69
N GLN A 236 6.06 16.87 -7.96
CA GLN A 236 7.50 16.81 -8.19
C GLN A 236 7.84 16.22 -9.57
N GLN A 237 7.22 15.10 -9.97
CA GLN A 237 7.45 14.52 -11.30
C GLN A 237 6.99 15.45 -12.43
N PHE A 238 5.92 16.21 -12.22
CA PHE A 238 5.46 17.23 -13.15
C PHE A 238 6.52 18.32 -13.34
N LEU A 239 7.03 18.90 -12.25
CA LEU A 239 8.05 19.95 -12.29
C LEU A 239 9.40 19.47 -12.86
N LEU A 240 9.76 18.22 -12.59
CA LEU A 240 11.00 17.61 -13.10
C LEU A 240 10.85 16.97 -14.48
N SER A 241 9.68 17.10 -15.11
CA SER A 241 9.45 16.51 -16.43
C SER A 241 10.28 17.22 -17.51
N PRO A 242 10.59 16.53 -18.63
CA PRO A 242 11.33 17.15 -19.73
C PRO A 242 10.64 18.37 -20.34
N ALA A 243 9.35 18.59 -20.06
CA ALA A 243 8.60 19.78 -20.49
C ALA A 243 9.10 21.09 -19.85
N PHE A 244 9.81 21.01 -18.72
CA PHE A 244 10.40 22.18 -18.04
C PHE A 244 11.94 22.14 -18.02
N SER A 245 12.55 21.24 -18.80
CA SER A 245 13.99 21.11 -18.87
C SER A 245 14.62 22.14 -19.81
N PRO A 246 15.93 22.47 -19.67
CA PRO A 246 16.62 23.31 -20.65
C PRO A 246 16.54 22.76 -22.09
N ASN A 247 16.49 21.42 -22.23
CA ASN A 247 16.47 20.72 -23.51
C ASN A 247 15.06 20.58 -24.11
N THR A 248 14.02 21.17 -23.50
CA THR A 248 12.65 21.06 -24.03
C THR A 248 12.57 21.50 -25.49
N LEU A 249 13.32 22.52 -25.89
CA LEU A 249 13.33 23.02 -27.27
C LEU A 249 13.81 21.97 -28.28
N GLU A 250 14.71 21.07 -27.89
CA GLU A 250 15.18 19.97 -28.76
C GLU A 250 14.10 18.88 -28.88
N LEU A 251 13.46 18.53 -27.77
CA LEU A 251 12.34 17.58 -27.74
C LEU A 251 11.16 18.06 -28.58
N VAL A 252 10.83 19.35 -28.52
CA VAL A 252 9.70 19.93 -29.25
C VAL A 252 9.97 20.03 -30.76
N ARG A 253 11.24 20.17 -31.20
CA ARG A 253 11.59 20.29 -32.64
C ARG A 253 11.18 19.07 -33.48
N GLY A 254 10.95 17.92 -32.86
CA GLY A 254 10.43 16.72 -33.54
C GLY A 254 8.98 16.86 -34.03
N ASP A 255 8.22 17.85 -33.54
CA ASP A 255 6.85 18.16 -33.98
C ASP A 255 6.77 19.65 -34.39
N PRO A 256 6.64 19.96 -35.69
CA PRO A 256 6.59 21.34 -36.20
C PRO A 256 5.44 22.18 -35.63
N LEU A 257 4.29 21.56 -35.34
CA LEU A 257 3.13 22.23 -34.75
C LEU A 257 3.42 22.54 -33.29
N ALA A 258 3.91 21.57 -32.52
CA ALA A 258 4.30 21.80 -31.13
C ALA A 258 5.39 22.87 -31.03
N ALA A 259 6.39 22.86 -31.92
CA ALA A 259 7.46 23.87 -31.96
C ALA A 259 6.96 25.29 -32.18
N LYS A 260 5.97 25.47 -33.06
CA LYS A 260 5.36 26.77 -33.32
C LYS A 260 4.63 27.30 -32.08
N PHE A 261 3.76 26.49 -31.48
CA PHE A 261 2.99 26.88 -30.29
C PHE A 261 3.89 27.09 -29.07
N TRP A 262 4.88 26.21 -28.87
CA TRP A 262 5.80 26.31 -27.75
C TRP A 262 6.65 27.57 -27.81
N LYS A 263 7.08 28.03 -29.00
CA LYS A 263 7.81 29.31 -29.13
C LYS A 263 6.94 30.53 -28.81
N GLN A 264 5.65 30.48 -29.13
CA GLN A 264 4.72 31.60 -28.94
C GLN A 264 4.20 31.71 -27.50
N ALA A 265 4.08 30.59 -26.79
CA ALA A 265 3.53 30.58 -25.43
C ALA A 265 4.50 31.18 -24.40
N SER A 266 3.97 32.01 -23.49
CA SER A 266 4.70 32.50 -22.31
C SER A 266 5.02 31.35 -21.33
N LEU A 267 5.97 31.56 -20.40
CA LEU A 267 6.28 30.56 -19.37
C LEU A 267 5.04 30.16 -18.56
N VAL A 268 4.23 31.15 -18.17
CA VAL A 268 3.00 30.95 -17.38
C VAL A 268 1.97 30.16 -18.19
N GLU A 269 1.79 30.51 -19.47
CA GLU A 269 0.87 29.79 -20.35
C GLU A 269 1.30 28.33 -20.53
N ARG A 270 2.59 28.06 -20.72
CA ARG A 270 3.12 26.69 -20.78
C ARG A 270 2.81 25.93 -19.50
N TRP A 271 3.05 26.54 -18.34
CA TRP A 271 2.82 25.90 -17.05
C TRP A 271 1.35 25.52 -16.83
N ILE A 272 0.41 26.37 -17.27
CA ILE A 272 -1.03 26.14 -17.13
C ILE A 272 -1.55 25.12 -18.15
N ARG A 273 -1.07 25.18 -19.39
CA ARG A 273 -1.62 24.40 -20.51
C ARG A 273 -0.94 23.04 -20.70
N VAL A 274 0.28 22.87 -20.20
CA VAL A 274 1.02 21.62 -20.42
C VAL A 274 0.38 20.46 -19.65
N GLU A 275 0.20 19.38 -20.37
CA GLU A 275 -0.17 18.08 -19.86
C GLU A 275 1.00 17.13 -20.08
N VAL A 276 1.38 16.42 -19.02
CA VAL A 276 2.48 15.47 -19.06
C VAL A 276 1.93 14.13 -18.61
N THR A 277 1.70 13.23 -19.57
CA THR A 277 1.42 11.84 -19.28
C THR A 277 2.74 11.16 -18.92
N VAL A 278 2.84 10.65 -17.69
CA VAL A 278 4.04 10.01 -17.16
C VAL A 278 3.68 8.72 -16.43
N GLU A 279 4.63 7.78 -16.40
CA GLU A 279 4.61 6.68 -15.45
C GLU A 279 4.97 7.23 -14.07
N CYS A 280 3.96 7.48 -13.26
CA CYS A 280 4.12 8.01 -11.92
C CYS A 280 4.73 6.95 -11.01
N LEU A 281 5.74 7.37 -10.25
CA LEU A 281 6.43 6.55 -9.26
C LEU A 281 5.53 6.25 -8.07
N MET A 282 4.63 7.18 -7.73
CA MET A 282 3.66 6.99 -6.66
C MET A 282 2.57 6.02 -7.10
N PRO A 283 2.31 4.96 -6.33
CA PRO A 283 1.23 4.00 -6.63
C PRO A 283 -0.14 4.68 -6.57
N GLU A 284 -1.19 3.94 -6.93
CA GLU A 284 -2.57 4.39 -6.70
C GLU A 284 -2.88 4.52 -5.20
N GLY A 285 -3.90 5.35 -4.92
CA GLY A 285 -4.42 5.57 -3.58
C GLY A 285 -5.06 4.31 -2.98
N PRO A 286 -5.24 4.29 -1.65
CA PRO A 286 -5.73 3.12 -0.97
C PRO A 286 -7.24 2.94 -1.20
N CYS A 287 -7.69 1.71 -1.44
CA CYS A 287 -9.12 1.41 -1.47
C CYS A 287 -9.71 1.42 -0.06
N CYS A 288 -11.00 1.75 0.03
CA CYS A 288 -11.72 1.59 1.29
C CYS A 288 -11.86 0.10 1.62
N THR A 289 -11.30 -0.32 2.77
CA THR A 289 -11.31 -1.73 3.21
C THR A 289 -12.73 -2.27 3.35
N MET A 290 -13.69 -1.41 3.64
CA MET A 290 -15.11 -1.74 3.82
C MET A 290 -15.82 -2.21 2.54
N ILE A 291 -15.29 -1.83 1.36
CA ILE A 291 -15.92 -2.14 0.06
C ILE A 291 -15.19 -3.25 -0.69
N ALA A 292 -14.13 -3.83 -0.13
CA ALA A 292 -13.43 -4.95 -0.76
C ALA A 292 -14.26 -6.24 -0.66
N PHE A 293 -14.27 -7.04 -1.72
CA PHE A 293 -14.96 -8.34 -1.74
C PHE A 293 -14.15 -9.44 -1.06
N THR A 294 -12.83 -9.28 -1.00
CA THR A 294 -11.90 -10.29 -0.53
C THR A 294 -10.82 -9.65 0.33
N SER A 295 -10.33 -10.40 1.32
CA SER A 295 -9.12 -10.11 2.08
C SER A 295 -7.94 -9.87 1.14
N SER A 296 -7.78 -10.65 0.07
CA SER A 296 -6.71 -10.42 -0.89
C SER A 296 -6.84 -9.12 -1.69
N GLU A 297 -8.05 -8.60 -1.93
CA GLU A 297 -8.24 -7.25 -2.46
C GLU A 297 -7.79 -6.18 -1.46
N ILE A 298 -8.11 -6.36 -0.17
CA ILE A 298 -7.65 -5.44 0.88
C ILE A 298 -6.13 -5.39 0.91
N TRP A 299 -5.43 -6.52 0.89
CA TRP A 299 -3.97 -6.53 0.86
C TRP A 299 -3.35 -5.88 -0.39
N ARG A 300 -4.02 -5.91 -1.54
CA ARG A 300 -3.51 -5.31 -2.79
C ARG A 300 -3.71 -3.80 -2.84
N PHE A 301 -4.83 -3.35 -2.29
CA PHE A 301 -5.34 -2.01 -2.54
C PHE A 301 -5.39 -1.15 -1.28
N PHE A 302 -5.32 -1.70 -0.06
CA PHE A 302 -5.24 -0.89 1.16
C PHE A 302 -3.91 -0.13 1.26
N ASP A 303 -2.81 -0.73 0.80
CA ASP A 303 -1.53 -0.06 0.66
C ASP A 303 -0.80 -0.65 -0.55
N THR A 304 -1.05 -0.08 -1.73
CA THR A 304 -0.46 -0.57 -2.97
C THR A 304 1.06 -0.43 -2.99
N GLY A 305 1.61 0.57 -2.31
CA GLY A 305 3.06 0.75 -2.20
C GLY A 305 3.69 -0.41 -1.43
N LEU A 306 3.22 -0.64 -0.20
CA LEU A 306 3.70 -1.75 0.62
C LEU A 306 3.43 -3.09 -0.07
N TYR A 307 2.25 -3.27 -0.67
CA TYR A 307 1.96 -4.47 -1.47
C TYR A 307 2.99 -4.71 -2.57
N ASN A 308 3.40 -3.67 -3.31
CA ASN A 308 4.44 -3.79 -4.34
C ASN A 308 5.78 -4.17 -3.72
N VAL A 309 6.15 -3.62 -2.55
CA VAL A 309 7.35 -4.04 -1.82
C VAL A 309 7.27 -5.52 -1.44
N LEU A 310 6.19 -5.93 -0.77
CA LEU A 310 5.95 -7.31 -0.36
C LEU A 310 6.00 -8.26 -1.57
N LYS A 311 5.34 -7.91 -2.67
CA LYS A 311 5.30 -8.71 -3.89
C LYS A 311 6.68 -8.88 -4.53
N HIS A 312 7.38 -7.78 -4.79
CA HIS A 312 8.60 -7.77 -5.61
C HIS A 312 9.87 -8.09 -4.83
N TYR A 313 9.89 -7.82 -3.52
CA TYR A 313 11.08 -8.02 -2.68
C TYR A 313 10.96 -9.20 -1.72
N ILE A 314 9.75 -9.68 -1.40
CA ILE A 314 9.55 -10.82 -0.48
C ILE A 314 8.89 -12.00 -1.21
N TYR A 315 7.62 -11.87 -1.57
CA TYR A 315 6.78 -12.96 -2.04
C TYR A 315 7.34 -13.68 -3.27
N ILE A 316 7.66 -12.95 -4.35
CA ILE A 316 8.18 -13.54 -5.60
C ILE A 316 9.57 -14.16 -5.39
N PRO A 317 10.57 -13.48 -4.79
CA PRO A 317 11.87 -14.08 -4.51
C PRO A 317 11.80 -15.40 -3.72
N TRP A 318 10.96 -15.46 -2.67
CA TRP A 318 10.78 -16.70 -1.90
C TRP A 318 10.09 -17.81 -2.71
N MET A 319 9.10 -17.47 -3.53
CA MET A 319 8.51 -18.45 -4.47
C MET A 319 9.54 -19.02 -5.44
N GLU A 320 10.40 -18.16 -5.99
CA GLU A 320 11.45 -18.57 -6.93
C GLU A 320 12.46 -19.50 -6.27
N VAL A 321 12.90 -19.19 -5.05
CA VAL A 321 13.83 -20.06 -4.32
C VAL A 321 13.25 -21.43 -4.05
N VAL A 322 12.00 -21.52 -3.58
CA VAL A 322 11.35 -22.83 -3.35
C VAL A 322 11.24 -23.63 -4.65
N THR A 323 10.91 -22.95 -5.75
CA THR A 323 10.85 -23.57 -7.08
C THR A 323 12.23 -24.05 -7.53
N MET A 324 13.28 -23.25 -7.34
CA MET A 324 14.67 -23.57 -7.69
C MET A 324 15.22 -24.74 -6.87
N VAL A 325 14.93 -24.79 -5.56
CA VAL A 325 15.32 -25.91 -4.69
C VAL A 325 14.70 -27.22 -5.16
N THR A 326 13.48 -27.16 -5.71
CA THR A 326 12.74 -28.35 -6.13
C THR A 326 13.12 -28.85 -7.53
N TYR A 327 13.35 -27.94 -8.48
CA TYR A 327 13.58 -28.29 -9.90
C TYR A 327 14.97 -27.94 -10.45
N GLY A 328 15.86 -27.39 -9.61
CA GLY A 328 17.17 -26.89 -10.01
C GLY A 328 17.13 -25.52 -10.69
N ASN A 329 18.31 -24.96 -11.01
CA ASN A 329 18.44 -23.67 -11.69
C ASN A 329 18.31 -23.85 -13.21
N LYS A 330 17.08 -24.11 -13.69
CA LYS A 330 16.78 -24.16 -15.13
C LYS A 330 15.99 -22.91 -15.51
N ASP A 331 16.55 -22.10 -16.40
CA ASP A 331 15.83 -21.01 -17.03
C ASP A 331 14.62 -21.58 -17.79
N ASN A 332 13.42 -21.02 -17.57
CA ASN A 332 12.10 -21.48 -18.09
C ASN A 332 11.31 -22.55 -17.31
N LEU A 333 11.37 -22.58 -15.98
CA LEU A 333 10.54 -23.49 -15.16
C LEU A 333 9.04 -23.14 -15.09
N ARG A 334 8.62 -21.93 -15.47
CA ARG A 334 7.24 -21.44 -15.24
C ARG A 334 6.15 -22.28 -15.93
N GLY A 335 6.50 -23.05 -16.96
CA GLY A 335 5.59 -23.96 -17.66
C GLY A 335 5.75 -25.45 -17.30
N GLN A 336 6.75 -25.82 -16.50
CA GLN A 336 7.07 -27.23 -16.19
C GLN A 336 6.89 -27.60 -14.71
N THR A 337 6.63 -26.61 -13.84
CA THR A 337 6.38 -26.85 -12.41
C THR A 337 5.04 -27.53 -12.18
N SER A 338 5.04 -28.58 -11.37
CA SER A 338 3.78 -29.23 -10.94
C SER A 338 2.89 -28.26 -10.15
N PRO A 339 1.55 -28.42 -10.22
CA PRO A 339 0.63 -27.61 -9.43
C PRO A 339 0.86 -27.70 -7.92
N VAL A 340 1.42 -28.81 -7.44
CA VAL A 340 1.75 -29.00 -6.01
C VAL A 340 2.89 -28.07 -5.62
N VAL A 341 3.99 -28.06 -6.38
CA VAL A 341 5.15 -27.21 -6.08
C VAL A 341 4.79 -25.73 -6.21
N GLN A 342 3.99 -25.34 -7.20
CA GLN A 342 3.50 -23.97 -7.30
C GLN A 342 2.68 -23.53 -6.06
N ASN A 343 1.91 -24.44 -5.48
CA ASN A 343 1.15 -24.16 -4.26
C ASN A 343 2.07 -24.06 -3.04
N ILE A 344 3.02 -24.99 -2.88
CA ILE A 344 4.00 -24.94 -1.80
C ILE A 344 4.80 -23.63 -1.88
N ALA A 345 5.34 -23.29 -3.06
CA ALA A 345 6.07 -22.05 -3.28
C ALA A 345 5.25 -20.82 -2.92
N ALA A 346 3.98 -20.76 -3.33
CA ALA A 346 3.09 -19.65 -2.99
C ALA A 346 2.81 -19.55 -1.48
N VAL A 347 2.64 -20.69 -0.78
CA VAL A 347 2.45 -20.72 0.68
C VAL A 347 3.70 -20.21 1.39
N PHE A 348 4.89 -20.68 1.01
CA PHE A 348 6.15 -20.18 1.58
C PHE A 348 6.34 -18.68 1.31
N GLY A 349 6.09 -18.22 0.08
CA GLY A 349 6.12 -16.80 -0.24
C GLY A 349 5.17 -15.99 0.63
N ALA A 350 3.96 -16.49 0.88
CA ALA A 350 2.99 -15.85 1.77
C ALA A 350 3.46 -15.85 3.23
N VAL A 351 3.96 -16.98 3.75
CA VAL A 351 4.48 -17.07 5.13
C VAL A 351 5.54 -16.01 5.38
N PHE A 352 6.54 -15.89 4.50
CA PHE A 352 7.59 -14.87 4.65
C PHE A 352 7.05 -13.44 4.49
N THR A 353 6.05 -13.25 3.64
CA THR A 353 5.37 -11.95 3.50
C THR A 353 4.68 -11.55 4.80
N PHE A 354 3.93 -12.45 5.44
CA PHE A 354 3.24 -12.16 6.70
C PHE A 354 4.21 -12.06 7.89
N LEU A 355 5.31 -12.83 7.90
CA LEU A 355 6.39 -12.66 8.89
C LEU A 355 7.07 -11.29 8.77
N PHE A 356 7.27 -10.81 7.54
CA PHE A 356 7.75 -9.45 7.30
C PHE A 356 6.78 -8.42 7.86
N VAL A 357 5.48 -8.54 7.55
CA VAL A 357 4.44 -7.63 8.06
C VAL A 357 4.40 -7.62 9.60
N LEU A 358 4.46 -8.80 10.24
CA LEU A 358 4.50 -8.91 11.71
C LEU A 358 5.75 -8.23 12.30
N THR A 359 6.90 -8.39 11.65
CA THR A 359 8.15 -7.78 12.12
C THR A 359 8.14 -6.26 11.91
N PHE A 360 7.60 -5.79 10.78
CA PHE A 360 7.45 -4.37 10.47
C PHE A 360 6.51 -3.65 11.44
N HIS A 361 5.39 -4.26 11.81
CA HIS A 361 4.44 -3.68 12.76
C HIS A 361 4.76 -3.99 14.23
N GLY A 362 5.69 -4.91 14.49
CA GLY A 362 6.13 -5.32 15.82
C GLY A 362 5.42 -6.57 16.36
N TRP A 363 6.17 -7.36 17.12
CA TRP A 363 5.76 -8.64 17.69
C TRP A 363 4.98 -8.47 19.00
N ASN A 364 3.77 -7.91 18.92
CA ASN A 364 2.84 -7.84 20.04
C ASN A 364 1.63 -8.77 19.84
N LYS A 365 0.86 -9.01 20.91
CA LYS A 365 -0.29 -9.93 20.89
C LYS A 365 -1.35 -9.55 19.85
N GLY A 366 -1.66 -8.26 19.71
CA GLY A 366 -2.65 -7.77 18.74
C GLY A 366 -2.21 -8.03 17.30
N ASN A 367 -1.00 -7.60 16.94
CA ASN A 367 -0.44 -7.82 15.62
C ASN A 367 -0.31 -9.31 15.27
N TYR A 368 0.09 -10.14 16.23
CA TYR A 368 0.19 -11.58 16.03
C TYR A 368 -1.16 -12.20 15.63
N VAL A 369 -2.24 -11.83 16.34
CA VAL A 369 -3.60 -12.30 16.02
C VAL A 369 -4.06 -11.76 14.67
N TRP A 370 -3.91 -10.46 14.42
CA TRP A 370 -4.29 -9.83 13.16
C TRP A 370 -3.61 -10.47 11.95
N VAL A 371 -2.29 -10.64 12.00
CA VAL A 371 -1.49 -11.24 10.92
C VAL A 371 -1.88 -12.70 10.71
N THR A 372 -2.09 -13.45 11.80
CA THR A 372 -2.47 -14.87 11.75
C THR A 372 -3.84 -15.05 11.09
N ILE A 373 -4.85 -14.29 11.51
CA ILE A 373 -6.19 -14.33 10.90
C ILE A 373 -6.11 -13.92 9.43
N SER A 374 -5.33 -12.88 9.11
CA SER A 374 -5.13 -12.43 7.73
C SER A 374 -4.51 -13.52 6.84
N PHE A 375 -3.53 -14.27 7.35
CA PHE A 375 -2.95 -15.40 6.65
C PHE A 375 -3.97 -16.54 6.44
N VAL A 376 -4.77 -16.86 7.45
CA VAL A 376 -5.84 -17.87 7.33
C VAL A 376 -6.88 -17.46 6.29
N LEU A 377 -7.32 -16.20 6.30
CA LEU A 377 -8.26 -15.68 5.30
C LEU A 377 -7.68 -15.78 3.88
N TRP A 378 -6.40 -15.43 3.71
CA TRP A 378 -5.70 -15.59 2.43
C TRP A 378 -5.66 -17.06 1.97
N MET A 379 -5.40 -18.00 2.90
CA MET A 379 -5.42 -19.44 2.62
C MET A 379 -6.81 -19.93 2.18
N ILE A 380 -7.87 -19.50 2.88
CA ILE A 380 -9.27 -19.82 2.52
C ILE A 380 -9.58 -19.33 1.11
N GLU A 381 -9.27 -18.07 0.80
CA GLU A 381 -9.52 -17.50 -0.53
C GLU A 381 -8.77 -18.23 -1.63
N ARG A 382 -7.50 -18.57 -1.38
CA ARG A 382 -6.70 -19.34 -2.32
C ARG A 382 -7.31 -20.71 -2.57
N PHE A 383 -7.75 -21.39 -1.52
CA PHE A 383 -8.40 -22.70 -1.61
C PHE A 383 -9.70 -22.61 -2.39
N VAL A 384 -10.57 -21.65 -2.06
CA VAL A 384 -11.86 -21.43 -2.76
C VAL A 384 -11.62 -21.09 -4.23
N ALA A 385 -10.66 -20.23 -4.55
CA ALA A 385 -10.33 -19.88 -5.92
C ALA A 385 -9.84 -21.11 -6.72
N LYS A 386 -9.02 -21.97 -6.09
CA LYS A 386 -8.56 -23.22 -6.70
C LYS A 386 -9.73 -24.20 -6.90
N ALA A 387 -10.54 -24.41 -5.88
CA ALA A 387 -11.72 -25.28 -5.95
C ALA A 387 -12.71 -24.79 -7.02
N ASN A 388 -12.96 -23.49 -7.13
CA ASN A 388 -13.81 -22.93 -8.17
C ASN A 388 -13.26 -23.20 -9.58
N ARG A 389 -11.94 -23.07 -9.78
CA ARG A 389 -11.30 -23.40 -11.08
C ARG A 389 -11.37 -24.89 -11.41
N THR A 390 -11.22 -25.77 -10.41
CA THR A 390 -11.21 -27.23 -10.60
C THR A 390 -12.61 -27.80 -10.82
N TYR A 391 -13.60 -27.30 -10.08
CA TYR A 391 -14.95 -27.88 -10.05
C TYR A 391 -16.02 -26.99 -10.70
N ALA A 392 -15.63 -25.85 -11.29
CA ALA A 392 -16.54 -24.85 -11.89
C ALA A 392 -17.71 -24.50 -10.95
N LEU A 393 -17.42 -24.27 -9.65
CA LEU A 393 -18.44 -24.12 -8.60
C LEU A 393 -19.43 -22.99 -8.93
N SER A 394 -18.91 -21.83 -9.35
CA SER A 394 -19.70 -20.66 -9.73
C SER A 394 -20.63 -20.97 -10.92
N ASP A 395 -20.11 -21.63 -11.96
CA ASP A 395 -20.90 -21.96 -13.14
C ASP A 395 -21.98 -23.00 -12.83
N ASN A 396 -21.65 -23.99 -12.01
CA ASN A 396 -22.59 -25.00 -11.55
C ASN A 396 -23.69 -24.39 -10.67
N LEU A 397 -23.33 -23.45 -9.80
CA LEU A 397 -24.30 -22.73 -8.96
C LEU A 397 -25.22 -21.84 -9.81
N SER A 398 -24.64 -21.09 -10.75
CA SER A 398 -25.39 -20.23 -11.69
C SER A 398 -26.34 -21.04 -12.57
N LYS A 399 -25.92 -22.21 -13.08
CA LYS A 399 -26.79 -23.12 -13.86
C LYS A 399 -27.96 -23.68 -13.06
N ARG A 400 -27.76 -23.95 -11.76
CA ARG A 400 -28.77 -24.59 -10.90
C ARG A 400 -29.77 -23.59 -10.29
N LEU A 401 -29.28 -22.44 -9.85
CA LEU A 401 -30.07 -21.47 -9.10
C LEU A 401 -30.28 -20.15 -9.86
N GLY A 402 -29.61 -19.94 -10.98
CA GLY A 402 -29.58 -18.68 -11.72
C GLY A 402 -28.48 -17.72 -11.25
N ALA A 403 -28.07 -16.82 -12.14
CA ALA A 403 -26.99 -15.85 -11.89
C ALA A 403 -27.28 -14.93 -10.69
N ALA A 404 -28.54 -14.55 -10.48
CA ALA A 404 -28.94 -13.71 -9.34
C ALA A 404 -28.69 -14.42 -8.00
N TRP A 405 -28.98 -15.71 -7.90
CA TRP A 405 -28.75 -16.48 -6.68
C TRP A 405 -27.27 -16.79 -6.46
N GLU A 406 -26.52 -17.08 -7.53
CA GLU A 406 -25.05 -17.17 -7.46
C GLU A 406 -24.44 -15.91 -6.84
N GLN A 407 -24.81 -14.74 -7.36
CA GLN A 407 -24.34 -13.46 -6.83
C GLN A 407 -24.73 -13.27 -5.37
N ARG A 408 -25.97 -13.59 -4.98
CA ARG A 408 -26.43 -13.49 -3.58
C ARG A 408 -25.60 -14.38 -2.66
N ILE A 409 -25.35 -15.62 -3.04
CA ILE A 409 -24.54 -16.56 -2.25
C ILE A 409 -23.08 -16.08 -2.16
N ARG A 410 -22.51 -15.60 -3.27
CA ARG A 410 -21.15 -15.03 -3.30
C ARG A 410 -21.02 -13.82 -2.37
N CYS A 411 -21.94 -12.86 -2.47
CA CYS A 411 -21.95 -11.69 -1.57
C CYS A 411 -22.14 -12.09 -0.11
N ALA A 412 -23.00 -13.07 0.18
CA ALA A 412 -23.19 -13.60 1.52
C ALA A 412 -21.89 -14.17 2.12
N ALA A 413 -21.17 -14.98 1.34
CA ALA A 413 -19.88 -15.55 1.74
C ALA A 413 -18.80 -14.47 1.91
N CYS A 414 -18.67 -13.54 0.95
CA CYS A 414 -17.75 -12.41 1.04
C CYS A 414 -18.02 -11.51 2.25
N SER A 415 -19.29 -11.29 2.61
CA SER A 415 -19.65 -10.49 3.79
C SER A 415 -19.22 -11.17 5.09
N GLY A 416 -19.31 -12.50 5.15
CA GLY A 416 -18.79 -13.27 6.29
C GLY A 416 -17.27 -13.13 6.41
N LEU A 417 -16.53 -13.30 5.31
CA LEU A 417 -15.08 -13.09 5.27
C LEU A 417 -14.70 -11.66 5.68
N GLN A 418 -15.43 -10.67 5.16
CA GLN A 418 -15.19 -9.27 5.45
C GLN A 418 -15.44 -8.94 6.92
N MET A 419 -16.48 -9.50 7.54
CA MET A 419 -16.73 -9.35 8.96
C MET A 419 -15.54 -9.86 9.80
N ILE A 420 -15.03 -11.07 9.50
CA ILE A 420 -13.84 -11.62 10.19
C ILE A 420 -12.64 -10.71 9.95
N ASN A 421 -12.47 -10.17 8.74
CA ASN A 421 -11.35 -9.29 8.45
C ASN A 421 -11.42 -7.96 9.22
N LEU A 422 -12.60 -7.37 9.38
CA LEU A 422 -12.79 -6.15 10.17
C LEU A 422 -12.57 -6.39 11.66
N LEU A 423 -13.07 -7.52 12.18
CA LEU A 423 -12.79 -7.96 13.54
C LEU A 423 -11.28 -8.19 13.75
N SER A 424 -10.60 -8.83 12.80
CA SER A 424 -9.15 -8.98 12.80
C SER A 424 -8.42 -7.64 12.80
N PHE A 425 -8.87 -6.70 11.97
CA PHE A 425 -8.27 -5.37 11.85
C PHE A 425 -8.40 -4.54 13.14
N SER A 426 -9.40 -4.81 13.98
CA SER A 426 -9.50 -4.18 15.30
C SER A 426 -8.27 -4.45 16.19
N PHE A 427 -7.64 -5.64 16.08
CA PHE A 427 -6.40 -5.95 16.79
C PHE A 427 -5.19 -5.16 16.30
N PHE A 428 -5.25 -4.64 15.07
CA PHE A 428 -4.20 -3.79 14.50
C PHE A 428 -4.36 -2.32 14.92
N VAL A 429 -5.59 -1.81 14.92
CA VAL A 429 -5.86 -0.38 15.16
C VAL A 429 -6.17 -0.02 16.63
N THR A 430 -6.39 -1.01 17.51
CA THR A 430 -6.70 -0.81 18.93
C THR A 430 -5.80 -1.65 19.84
N SER A 431 -5.98 -1.57 21.17
CA SER A 431 -5.29 -2.47 22.10
C SER A 431 -5.81 -3.90 21.99
N TYR A 432 -4.95 -4.87 22.35
CA TYR A 432 -5.33 -6.28 22.36
C TYR A 432 -6.62 -6.53 23.16
N ASP A 433 -6.75 -5.93 24.35
CA ASP A 433 -7.91 -6.14 25.22
C ASP A 433 -9.19 -5.56 24.62
N SER A 434 -9.10 -4.38 23.98
CA SER A 434 -10.25 -3.74 23.32
C SER A 434 -10.73 -4.57 22.12
N ALA A 435 -9.79 -5.05 21.30
CA ALA A 435 -10.09 -5.90 20.16
C ALA A 435 -10.64 -7.27 20.61
N TRP A 436 -10.04 -7.88 21.62
CA TRP A 436 -10.50 -9.16 22.17
C TRP A 436 -11.92 -9.04 22.71
N PHE A 437 -12.23 -7.97 23.44
CA PHE A 437 -13.58 -7.68 23.92
C PHE A 437 -14.59 -7.63 22.77
N LEU A 438 -14.26 -7.00 21.63
CA LEU A 438 -15.12 -6.97 20.45
C LEU A 438 -15.28 -8.33 19.77
N VAL A 439 -14.18 -9.08 19.65
CA VAL A 439 -14.16 -10.38 18.97
C VAL A 439 -14.82 -11.48 19.78
N ASP A 440 -14.71 -11.47 21.10
CA ASP A 440 -15.45 -12.39 21.96
C ASP A 440 -16.96 -12.09 21.90
N SER A 441 -17.28 -10.80 21.83
CA SER A 441 -18.66 -10.31 21.93
C SER A 441 -19.49 -10.43 20.66
N THR A 442 -18.87 -10.31 19.47
CA THR A 442 -19.60 -10.19 18.20
C THR A 442 -20.12 -11.54 17.68
N PRO A 443 -19.29 -12.60 17.54
CA PRO A 443 -19.73 -13.91 17.05
C PRO A 443 -20.60 -14.68 18.05
N ALA A 444 -20.39 -14.48 19.36
CA ALA A 444 -21.18 -15.12 20.41
C ALA A 444 -22.63 -14.58 20.50
N ARG A 445 -22.94 -13.49 19.81
CA ARG A 445 -24.24 -12.80 19.85
C ARG A 445 -24.82 -12.62 18.45
N PRO A 446 -25.69 -13.55 17.99
CA PRO A 446 -26.27 -13.49 16.64
C PRO A 446 -26.97 -12.17 16.32
N TYR A 447 -27.61 -11.54 17.31
CA TYR A 447 -28.29 -10.24 17.14
C TYR A 447 -27.33 -9.05 16.91
N VAL A 448 -26.03 -9.22 17.16
CA VAL A 448 -24.98 -8.23 16.87
C VAL A 448 -24.30 -8.56 15.52
N ALA A 449 -23.96 -9.83 15.32
CA ALA A 449 -23.30 -10.27 14.10
C ALA A 449 -24.18 -10.14 12.84
N LEU A 450 -25.48 -10.47 12.94
CA LEU A 450 -26.37 -10.47 11.77
C LEU A 450 -26.61 -9.08 11.18
N PRO A 451 -26.92 -8.02 11.95
CA PRO A 451 -27.03 -6.67 11.39
C PRO A 451 -25.74 -6.20 10.73
N PHE A 452 -24.58 -6.47 11.35
CA PHE A 452 -23.30 -6.07 10.80
C PHE A 452 -22.98 -6.79 9.49
N TRP A 453 -23.18 -8.12 9.47
CA TRP A 453 -23.06 -8.92 8.26
C TRP A 453 -24.03 -8.46 7.16
N PHE A 454 -25.27 -8.09 7.53
CA PHE A 454 -26.28 -7.62 6.59
C PHE A 454 -25.89 -6.27 5.96
N VAL A 455 -25.34 -5.33 6.73
CA VAL A 455 -24.82 -4.07 6.20
C VAL A 455 -23.69 -4.32 5.19
N LEU A 456 -22.76 -5.22 5.50
CA LEU A 456 -21.70 -5.62 4.57
C LEU A 456 -22.27 -6.26 3.30
N TYR A 457 -23.25 -7.15 3.45
CA TYR A 457 -23.94 -7.80 2.34
C TYR A 457 -24.61 -6.80 1.40
N CYS A 458 -25.39 -5.88 1.95
CA CYS A 458 -26.02 -4.81 1.18
C CYS A 458 -24.98 -3.94 0.47
N SER A 459 -23.89 -3.59 1.16
CA SER A 459 -22.80 -2.80 0.58
C SER A 459 -22.15 -3.50 -0.62
N LEU A 460 -21.88 -4.80 -0.50
CA LEU A 460 -21.32 -5.59 -1.61
C LEU A 460 -22.32 -5.75 -2.77
N GLN A 461 -23.61 -5.95 -2.49
CA GLN A 461 -24.64 -5.99 -3.53
C GLN A 461 -24.73 -4.68 -4.30
N MET A 462 -24.76 -3.54 -3.58
CA MET A 462 -24.76 -2.21 -4.19
C MET A 462 -23.52 -1.99 -5.05
N LYS A 463 -22.33 -2.39 -4.57
CA LYS A 463 -21.09 -2.26 -5.33
C LYS A 463 -21.16 -3.02 -6.65
N ILE A 464 -21.67 -4.26 -6.67
CA ILE A 464 -21.85 -5.03 -7.92
C ILE A 464 -22.85 -4.32 -8.84
N GLY A 465 -23.98 -3.87 -8.30
CA GLY A 465 -24.98 -3.11 -9.06
C GLY A 465 -24.38 -1.86 -9.73
N LEU A 466 -23.61 -1.08 -8.96
CA LEU A 466 -22.94 0.12 -9.45
C LEU A 466 -21.85 -0.18 -10.50
N MET A 467 -21.16 -1.32 -10.41
CA MET A 467 -20.19 -1.73 -11.44
C MET A 467 -20.87 -2.22 -12.73
N SER A 468 -22.09 -2.76 -12.64
CA SER A 468 -22.86 -3.21 -13.80
C SER A 468 -23.57 -2.08 -14.55
N CYS A 469 -23.83 -0.96 -13.87
CA CYS A 469 -24.31 0.27 -14.49
C CYS A 469 -23.08 1.10 -14.92
N ASN A 470 -22.97 1.50 -16.19
CA ASN A 470 -21.87 2.32 -16.74
C ASN A 470 -21.71 3.75 -16.12
N TRP A 471 -22.18 3.99 -14.90
CA TRP A 471 -22.06 5.24 -14.15
C TRP A 471 -20.68 5.39 -13.48
N CYS A 472 -19.61 5.24 -14.26
CA CYS A 472 -18.22 5.46 -13.78
C CYS A 472 -17.95 6.91 -13.33
N GLY A 473 -18.80 7.88 -13.73
CA GLY A 473 -18.60 9.29 -13.40
C GLY A 473 -18.80 9.64 -11.92
N ILE A 474 -19.86 9.14 -11.30
CA ILE A 474 -20.19 9.41 -9.87
C ILE A 474 -19.53 8.39 -8.94
N ALA A 475 -19.25 7.18 -9.43
CA ALA A 475 -18.45 6.20 -8.69
C ALA A 475 -17.08 6.79 -8.33
N SER A 476 -16.47 7.65 -9.15
CA SER A 476 -15.19 8.33 -8.84
C SER A 476 -15.20 9.25 -7.60
N LEU A 477 -16.39 9.63 -7.10
CA LEU A 477 -16.56 10.35 -5.83
C LEU A 477 -16.62 9.40 -4.61
N TRP A 478 -16.93 8.12 -4.82
CA TRP A 478 -17.10 7.08 -3.79
C TRP A 478 -16.05 5.96 -3.84
N THR A 479 -15.38 5.79 -4.98
CA THR A 479 -14.17 4.98 -5.14
C THR A 479 -12.99 5.93 -4.98
N PHE A 480 -12.33 5.83 -3.84
CA PHE A 480 -10.93 6.21 -3.73
C PHE A 480 -10.07 5.24 -4.54
#